data_AF-A0A0B8QNG1-F1
#
_entry.id   AF-A0A0B8QNG1-F1
#
_cell.length_a   1.000
_cell.length_b   1.000
_cell.length_c   1.000
_cell.angle_alpha   90.00
_cell.angle_beta   90.00
_cell.angle_gamma   90.00
#
_symmetry.space_group_name_H-M   'P 1'
#
loop_
_entity.id
_entity.type
_entity.pdbx_description
1 polymer ?
#
loop_
_entity_poly.entity_id
_entity_poly.type
_entity_poly.pdbx_seq_one_letter_code
_entity_poly.pdbx_strand_id
1 'polypeptide(L)'
;MNFWRIGGDKKLKHFKNHTFSATTGKPDKNGSPLFAASHGGQAIVKQGNKISFYWRAMAETYLMDDVPASTKLAYVYVVIGKRRYYQMVADTSLRSFKLMNLNNEYTVDIPNKYQPEDEVKVDMEKSKITVNDLGANSDYITGSEFFTIPPGASQRLDIVYSNFTTSPPKVEIKWKERIL
;
A
#
# COMPACT_ATOMS: atom_id res chain seq x y z
N MET A 1 -18.74 -17.96 -0.56
CA MET A 1 -17.95 -17.96 0.71
C MET A 1 -17.93 -16.53 1.14
N ASN A 2 -18.54 -16.22 2.27
CA ASN A 2 -19.12 -14.91 2.52
C ASN A 2 -18.56 -14.42 3.83
N PHE A 3 -17.76 -13.35 3.86
CA PHE A 3 -17.41 -12.70 5.12
C PHE A 3 -16.98 -11.26 4.91
N TRP A 4 -17.86 -10.31 5.25
CA TRP A 4 -17.41 -8.98 5.67
C TRP A 4 -17.08 -9.08 7.16
N ARG A 5 -15.82 -9.40 7.47
CA ARG A 5 -15.30 -9.43 8.84
C ARG A 5 -14.67 -8.07 9.11
N ILE A 6 -15.00 -7.49 10.25
CA ILE A 6 -14.45 -6.22 10.72
C ILE A 6 -13.79 -6.50 12.06
N GLY A 7 -12.49 -6.32 12.18
CA GLY A 7 -11.81 -6.53 13.46
C GLY A 7 -10.29 -6.57 13.33
N GLY A 8 -9.62 -6.42 14.46
CA GLY A 8 -8.16 -6.45 14.57
C GLY A 8 -7.65 -7.68 15.31
N ASP A 9 -6.35 -7.66 15.62
CA ASP A 9 -5.50 -8.78 16.07
C ASP A 9 -6.05 -9.64 17.23
N LYS A 10 -7.00 -9.12 18.02
CA LYS A 10 -7.55 -9.80 19.19
C LYS A 10 -9.00 -10.27 19.05
N LYS A 11 -9.79 -9.69 18.13
CA LYS A 11 -11.21 -10.06 17.95
C LYS A 11 -11.71 -9.66 16.55
N LEU A 12 -12.07 -10.67 15.76
CA LEU A 12 -12.81 -10.47 14.51
C LEU A 12 -14.29 -10.31 14.84
N LYS A 13 -14.87 -9.15 14.55
CA LYS A 13 -16.32 -8.95 14.60
C LYS A 13 -16.92 -9.38 13.27
N HIS A 14 -18.00 -10.14 13.35
CA HIS A 14 -18.79 -10.48 12.19
C HIS A 14 -19.82 -9.37 11.97
N PHE A 15 -19.80 -8.75 10.78
CA PHE A 15 -20.80 -7.74 10.44
C PHE A 15 -22.00 -8.37 9.73
N LYS A 16 -21.79 -8.90 8.52
CA LYS A 16 -22.87 -9.49 7.73
C LYS A 16 -22.36 -10.51 6.74
N ASN A 17 -23.23 -11.45 6.39
CA ASN A 17 -23.02 -12.43 5.33
C ASN A 17 -23.89 -12.07 4.13
N HIS A 18 -23.27 -12.05 2.96
CA HIS A 18 -23.98 -11.99 1.68
C HIS A 18 -23.64 -13.18 0.83
N THR A 19 -24.66 -13.84 0.29
CA THR A 19 -24.48 -14.89 -0.70
C THR A 19 -24.27 -14.29 -2.07
N PHE A 20 -23.31 -14.83 -2.82
CA PHE A 20 -23.18 -14.58 -4.25
C PHE A 20 -22.88 -15.88 -4.97
N SER A 21 -23.26 -15.92 -6.25
CA SER A 21 -22.81 -16.94 -7.18
C SER A 21 -21.69 -16.33 -8.02
N ALA A 22 -20.49 -16.90 -7.94
CA ALA A 22 -19.46 -16.64 -8.93
C ALA A 22 -19.86 -17.42 -10.17
N THR A 23 -20.27 -16.73 -11.23
CA THR A 23 -20.72 -17.40 -12.47
C THR A 23 -19.76 -17.08 -13.61
N THR A 24 -19.60 -18.05 -14.51
CA THR A 24 -18.89 -17.88 -15.78
C THR A 24 -19.75 -17.17 -16.85
N GLY A 25 -20.85 -16.49 -16.46
CA GLY A 25 -21.69 -15.73 -17.38
C GLY A 25 -23.20 -16.00 -17.31
N LYS A 26 -23.69 -16.85 -16.40
CA LYS A 26 -25.15 -17.03 -16.18
C LYS A 26 -25.66 -16.12 -15.05
N PRO A 27 -26.88 -15.56 -15.14
CA PRO A 27 -27.51 -14.83 -14.04
C PRO A 27 -27.56 -15.70 -12.77
N ASP A 28 -27.39 -15.09 -11.61
CA ASP A 28 -27.69 -15.75 -10.35
C ASP A 28 -29.22 -15.78 -10.12
N LYS A 29 -29.69 -16.54 -9.12
CA LYS A 29 -31.13 -16.65 -8.81
C LYS A 29 -31.79 -15.31 -8.43
N ASN A 30 -30.99 -14.28 -8.15
CA ASN A 30 -31.39 -12.95 -7.70
C ASN A 30 -31.03 -11.85 -8.73
N GLY A 31 -30.72 -12.21 -9.99
CA GLY A 31 -30.39 -11.28 -11.07
C GLY A 31 -28.93 -11.35 -11.53
N SER A 32 -28.38 -10.22 -12.01
CA SER A 32 -26.99 -10.19 -12.49
C SER A 32 -25.99 -10.51 -11.36
N PRO A 33 -25.03 -11.43 -11.58
CA PRO A 33 -24.01 -11.77 -10.60
C PRO A 33 -23.09 -10.58 -10.32
N LEU A 34 -22.89 -10.27 -9.04
CA LEU A 34 -21.98 -9.19 -8.61
C LEU A 34 -20.51 -9.49 -8.97
N PHE A 35 -20.14 -10.76 -9.01
CA PHE A 35 -18.83 -11.25 -9.41
C PHE A 35 -18.99 -12.23 -10.58
N ALA A 36 -18.56 -11.81 -11.76
CA ALA A 36 -18.63 -12.51 -13.04
C ALA A 36 -17.37 -12.23 -13.86
N ALA A 37 -17.23 -12.89 -15.01
CA ALA A 37 -16.07 -12.68 -15.89
C ALA A 37 -15.86 -11.20 -16.31
N SER A 38 -16.96 -10.44 -16.44
CA SER A 38 -16.97 -9.03 -16.86
C SER A 38 -17.22 -8.01 -15.74
N HIS A 39 -17.56 -8.43 -14.52
CA HIS A 39 -17.96 -7.54 -13.42
C HIS A 39 -17.48 -8.08 -12.08
N GLY A 40 -17.10 -7.22 -11.15
CA GLY A 40 -16.59 -7.68 -9.84
C GLY A 40 -16.17 -6.58 -8.88
N GLY A 41 -16.65 -5.36 -9.12
CA GLY A 41 -16.26 -4.18 -8.36
C GLY A 41 -16.77 -4.25 -6.92
N GLN A 42 -15.89 -3.97 -5.98
CA GLN A 42 -16.23 -3.79 -4.57
C GLN A 42 -15.61 -2.48 -4.08
N ALA A 43 -16.34 -1.82 -3.18
CA ALA A 43 -15.88 -0.60 -2.56
C ALA A 43 -16.05 -0.69 -1.05
N ILE A 44 -15.03 -0.21 -0.35
CA ILE A 44 -15.00 -0.08 1.10
C ILE A 44 -14.72 1.39 1.40
N VAL A 45 -15.56 2.01 2.22
CA VAL A 45 -15.39 3.41 2.61
C VAL A 45 -15.32 3.48 4.13
N LYS A 46 -14.25 4.08 4.66
CA LYS A 46 -14.11 4.38 6.08
C LYS A 46 -14.32 5.88 6.30
N GLN A 47 -15.23 6.24 7.20
CA GLN A 47 -15.51 7.62 7.59
C GLN A 47 -15.65 7.71 9.10
N GLY A 48 -14.68 8.37 9.76
CA GLY A 48 -14.64 8.41 11.22
C GLY A 48 -14.60 7.00 11.82
N ASN A 49 -15.53 6.72 12.73
CA ASN A 49 -15.71 5.40 13.36
C ASN A 49 -16.70 4.49 12.60
N LYS A 50 -16.96 4.77 11.33
CA LYS A 50 -17.86 3.97 10.48
C LYS A 50 -17.09 3.33 9.34
N ILE A 51 -17.46 2.11 8.98
CA ILE A 51 -17.00 1.42 7.79
C ILE A 51 -18.19 0.95 6.98
N SER A 52 -18.20 1.30 5.69
CA SER A 52 -19.27 1.01 4.76
C SER A 52 -18.79 0.07 3.67
N PHE A 53 -19.61 -0.93 3.38
CA PHE A 53 -19.38 -1.94 2.38
C PHE A 53 -20.46 -1.85 1.32
N TYR A 54 -20.06 -1.73 0.05
CA TYR A 54 -21.01 -1.62 -1.03
C TYR A 54 -21.47 -3.01 -1.50
N TRP A 55 -22.77 -3.25 -1.45
CA TRP A 55 -23.39 -4.48 -1.92
C TRP A 55 -24.59 -4.19 -2.81
N ARG A 56 -24.54 -4.62 -4.08
CA ARG A 56 -25.62 -4.43 -5.06
C ARG A 56 -26.20 -2.99 -5.07
N ALA A 57 -25.32 -2.01 -5.27
CA ALA A 57 -25.64 -0.58 -5.28
C ALA A 57 -26.12 0.03 -3.94
N MET A 58 -26.11 -0.74 -2.84
CA MET A 58 -26.45 -0.24 -1.51
C MET A 58 -25.21 -0.22 -0.62
N ALA A 59 -25.02 0.87 0.14
CA ALA A 59 -23.99 0.97 1.15
C ALA A 59 -24.51 0.37 2.47
N GLU A 60 -23.81 -0.63 2.99
CA GLU A 60 -24.08 -1.21 4.30
C GLU A 60 -23.02 -0.75 5.30
N THR A 61 -23.45 0.01 6.29
CA THR A 61 -22.55 0.66 7.26
C THR A 61 -22.54 -0.07 8.59
N TYR A 62 -21.34 -0.32 9.09
CA TYR A 62 -21.09 -0.75 10.46
C TYR A 62 -20.50 0.39 11.28
N LEU A 63 -21.07 0.61 12.47
CA LEU A 63 -20.52 1.52 13.47
C LEU A 63 -19.53 0.76 14.36
N MET A 64 -18.30 1.23 14.41
CA MET A 64 -17.24 0.65 15.23
C MET A 64 -17.21 1.39 16.58
N ASP A 65 -18.08 0.97 17.51
CA ASP A 65 -18.26 1.65 18.81
C ASP A 65 -16.98 1.73 19.67
N ASP A 66 -16.05 0.81 19.45
CA ASP A 66 -14.76 0.69 20.16
C ASP A 66 -13.59 1.33 19.40
N VAL A 67 -13.84 1.98 18.27
CA VAL A 67 -12.80 2.61 17.44
C VAL A 67 -13.02 4.12 17.42
N PRO A 68 -12.08 4.92 17.94
CA PRO A 68 -12.16 6.38 17.83
C PRO A 68 -12.30 6.85 16.37
N ALA A 69 -13.06 7.93 16.15
CA ALA A 69 -13.23 8.47 14.81
C ALA A 69 -11.91 8.93 14.17
N SER A 70 -10.92 9.28 14.97
CA SER A 70 -9.58 9.69 14.56
C SER A 70 -8.66 8.53 14.14
N THR A 71 -9.07 7.27 14.32
CA THR A 71 -8.24 6.11 13.96
C THR A 71 -7.96 6.09 12.46
N LYS A 72 -6.69 6.13 12.09
CA LYS A 72 -6.21 6.12 10.70
C LYS A 72 -6.11 4.69 10.16
N LEU A 73 -6.19 4.55 8.83
CA LEU A 73 -5.90 3.31 8.13
C LEU A 73 -4.37 3.08 8.13
N ALA A 74 -3.92 1.90 8.57
CA ALA A 74 -2.50 1.55 8.54
C ALA A 74 -2.13 0.75 7.28
N TYR A 75 -2.86 -0.34 7.01
CA TYR A 75 -2.57 -1.26 5.90
C TYR A 75 -3.84 -1.76 5.22
N VAL A 76 -3.72 -2.11 3.94
CA VAL A 76 -4.73 -2.85 3.19
C VAL A 76 -4.11 -4.12 2.65
N TYR A 77 -4.70 -5.26 2.99
CA TYR A 77 -4.30 -6.56 2.46
C TYR A 77 -5.37 -7.06 1.50
N VAL A 78 -4.95 -7.43 0.28
CA VAL A 78 -5.81 -8.15 -0.67
C VAL A 78 -5.37 -9.61 -0.69
N VAL A 79 -6.27 -10.50 -0.26
CA VAL A 79 -6.00 -11.94 -0.20
C VAL A 79 -6.82 -12.65 -1.26
N ILE A 80 -6.13 -13.28 -2.21
CA ILE A 80 -6.72 -14.20 -3.17
C ILE A 80 -6.44 -15.62 -2.68
N GLY A 81 -7.48 -16.41 -2.47
CA GLY A 81 -7.33 -17.73 -1.89
C GLY A 81 -8.40 -18.72 -2.35
N LYS A 82 -8.08 -20.01 -2.19
CA LYS A 82 -8.99 -21.12 -2.46
C LYS A 82 -9.48 -21.77 -1.17
N ARG A 83 -10.59 -22.51 -1.25
CA ARG A 83 -11.02 -23.38 -0.14
C ARG A 83 -10.07 -24.57 -0.02
N ARG A 84 -9.83 -25.05 1.21
CA ARG A 84 -8.88 -26.13 1.53
C ARG A 84 -9.02 -27.34 0.60
N TYR A 85 -10.24 -27.79 0.33
CA TYR A 85 -10.55 -28.98 -0.48
C TYR A 85 -11.04 -28.69 -1.90
N TYR A 86 -10.89 -27.46 -2.38
CA TYR A 86 -11.32 -27.08 -3.72
C TYR A 86 -10.14 -26.56 -4.52
N GLN A 87 -10.22 -26.73 -5.84
CA GLN A 87 -9.33 -26.05 -6.77
C GLN A 87 -9.58 -24.54 -6.75
N MET A 88 -8.54 -23.76 -7.03
CA MET A 88 -8.70 -22.33 -7.25
C MET A 88 -9.54 -22.12 -8.50
N VAL A 89 -10.40 -21.09 -8.50
CA VAL A 89 -11.18 -20.75 -9.70
C VAL A 89 -10.19 -20.31 -10.78
N ALA A 90 -10.29 -20.91 -11.96
CA ALA A 90 -9.49 -20.51 -13.12
C ALA A 90 -9.65 -19.02 -13.40
N ASP A 91 -8.57 -18.36 -13.82
CA ASP A 91 -8.55 -16.93 -14.15
C ASP A 91 -8.92 -15.97 -13.00
N THR A 92 -8.78 -16.41 -11.75
CA THR A 92 -8.94 -15.50 -10.60
C THR A 92 -7.82 -14.46 -10.60
N SER A 93 -8.19 -13.21 -10.84
CA SER A 93 -7.26 -12.10 -10.93
C SER A 93 -7.81 -10.85 -10.23
N LEU A 94 -6.91 -10.05 -9.65
CA LEU A 94 -7.19 -8.68 -9.25
C LEU A 94 -6.92 -7.78 -10.46
N ARG A 95 -7.97 -7.29 -11.12
CA ARG A 95 -7.83 -6.47 -12.33
C ARG A 95 -7.41 -5.02 -12.04
N SER A 96 -7.90 -4.45 -10.94
CA SER A 96 -7.59 -3.07 -10.55
C SER A 96 -7.79 -2.89 -9.05
N PHE A 97 -6.92 -2.11 -8.42
CA PHE A 97 -7.04 -1.71 -7.02
C PHE A 97 -6.79 -0.21 -6.90
N LYS A 98 -7.67 0.50 -6.19
CA LYS A 98 -7.55 1.93 -5.96
C LYS A 98 -7.80 2.21 -4.49
N LEU A 99 -6.84 2.88 -3.84
CA LEU A 99 -6.98 3.41 -2.50
C LEU A 99 -6.92 4.94 -2.60
N MET A 100 -7.90 5.62 -2.01
CA MET A 100 -7.98 7.08 -1.99
C MET A 100 -8.34 7.57 -0.60
N ASN A 101 -7.69 8.65 -0.18
CA ASN A 101 -8.17 9.45 0.92
C ASN A 101 -9.18 10.48 0.39
N LEU A 102 -10.43 10.37 0.83
CA LEU A 102 -11.53 11.25 0.41
C LEU A 102 -11.68 12.50 1.29
N ASN A 103 -10.92 12.60 2.39
CA ASN A 103 -11.03 13.72 3.34
C ASN A 103 -10.13 14.92 2.99
N ASN A 104 -9.27 14.81 1.97
CA ASN A 104 -8.44 15.92 1.57
C ASN A 104 -9.18 16.75 0.51
N GLU A 105 -9.23 18.07 0.70
CA GLU A 105 -9.82 19.01 -0.27
C GLU A 105 -9.05 19.04 -1.61
N TYR A 106 -7.82 18.51 -1.63
CA TYR A 106 -6.95 18.43 -2.80
C TYR A 106 -6.07 17.16 -2.73
N THR A 107 -5.71 16.61 -3.90
CA THR A 107 -4.72 15.52 -3.96
C THR A 107 -3.37 16.08 -3.53
N VAL A 108 -2.92 15.70 -2.34
CA VAL A 108 -1.56 15.99 -1.88
C VAL A 108 -0.73 14.77 -2.21
N ASP A 109 0.28 14.95 -3.07
CA ASP A 109 1.36 13.99 -3.14
C ASP A 109 2.11 14.12 -1.81
N ILE A 110 1.95 13.13 -0.90
CA ILE A 110 2.62 13.15 0.39
C ILE A 110 3.99 12.52 0.15
N PRO A 111 5.08 13.30 0.16
CA PRO A 111 6.41 12.83 -0.21
C PRO A 111 7.08 12.04 0.92
N ASN A 112 6.32 11.47 1.86
CA ASN A 112 6.90 10.65 2.92
C ASN A 112 7.12 9.23 2.41
N LYS A 113 8.12 9.10 1.55
CA LYS A 113 8.48 7.86 0.86
C LYS A 113 9.11 6.83 1.78
N TYR A 114 9.86 7.29 2.78
CA TYR A 114 10.61 6.44 3.71
C TYR A 114 9.96 6.45 5.10
N GLN A 115 9.93 5.30 5.76
CA GLN A 115 9.47 5.10 7.13
C GLN A 115 10.64 5.13 8.12
N PRO A 116 10.39 5.32 9.43
CA PRO A 116 11.40 5.06 10.45
C PRO A 116 11.99 3.65 10.28
N GLU A 117 13.30 3.53 10.49
CA GLU A 117 14.10 2.31 10.31
C GLU A 117 14.31 1.83 8.86
N ASP A 118 13.74 2.50 7.85
CA ASP A 118 14.10 2.20 6.46
C ASP A 118 15.58 2.52 6.21
N GLU A 119 16.29 1.57 5.59
CA GLU A 119 17.68 1.73 5.20
C GLU A 119 17.77 2.07 3.72
N VAL A 120 18.23 3.29 3.41
CA VAL A 120 18.54 3.72 2.04
C VAL A 120 20.04 3.60 1.81
N LYS A 121 20.43 2.74 0.88
CA LYS A 121 21.83 2.59 0.43
C LYS A 121 21.98 3.15 -0.98
N VAL A 122 22.96 4.03 -1.15
CA VAL A 122 23.33 4.58 -2.46
C VAL A 122 24.75 4.11 -2.78
N ASP A 123 24.86 3.22 -3.75
CA ASP A 123 26.13 2.77 -4.31
C ASP A 123 26.46 3.68 -5.50
N MET A 124 27.34 4.65 -5.25
CA MET A 124 27.77 5.64 -6.24
C MET A 124 28.54 4.99 -7.40
N GLU A 125 29.32 3.94 -7.13
CA GLU A 125 30.12 3.24 -8.14
C GLU A 125 29.22 2.44 -9.09
N LYS A 126 28.22 1.73 -8.54
CA LYS A 126 27.31 0.91 -9.32
C LYS A 126 26.07 1.66 -9.82
N SER A 127 25.97 2.95 -9.57
CA SER A 127 24.78 3.76 -9.89
C SER A 127 23.49 3.11 -9.39
N LYS A 128 23.51 2.59 -8.15
CA LYS A 128 22.42 1.76 -7.60
C LYS A 128 21.88 2.36 -6.32
N ILE A 129 20.56 2.44 -6.25
CA ILE A 129 19.84 2.79 -5.01
C ILE A 129 19.09 1.56 -4.54
N THR A 130 19.18 1.26 -3.26
CA THR A 130 18.33 0.25 -2.62
C THR A 130 17.68 0.79 -1.36
N VAL A 131 16.43 0.39 -1.14
CA VAL A 131 15.68 0.64 0.10
C VAL A 131 15.39 -0.72 0.71
N ASN A 132 15.89 -0.99 1.92
CA ASN A 132 15.79 -2.30 2.57
C ASN A 132 16.23 -3.45 1.64
N ASP A 133 17.38 -3.27 0.98
CA ASP A 133 17.99 -4.17 -0.01
C ASP A 133 17.19 -4.42 -1.30
N LEU A 134 16.04 -3.76 -1.48
CA LEU A 134 15.24 -3.80 -2.72
C LEU A 134 15.67 -2.68 -3.68
N GLY A 135 15.76 -2.99 -4.97
CA GLY A 135 16.13 -2.01 -6.00
C GLY A 135 15.15 -0.84 -6.07
N ALA A 136 15.68 0.38 -5.98
CA ALA A 136 14.92 1.62 -5.85
C ALA A 136 15.50 2.75 -6.72
N ASN A 137 16.11 2.43 -7.87
CA ASN A 137 16.65 3.44 -8.79
C ASN A 137 15.59 4.44 -9.31
N SER A 138 14.31 4.11 -9.24
CA SER A 138 13.20 5.06 -9.48
C SER A 138 13.17 6.23 -8.49
N ASP A 139 13.89 6.13 -7.38
CA ASP A 139 13.99 7.14 -6.33
C ASP A 139 15.01 8.22 -6.66
N TYR A 140 15.77 8.00 -7.73
CA TYR A 140 16.74 8.95 -8.24
C TYR A 140 16.08 10.27 -8.62
N ILE A 141 16.58 11.37 -8.06
CA ILE A 141 16.08 12.70 -8.37
C ILE A 141 16.55 13.08 -9.78
N THR A 142 15.59 13.41 -10.65
CA THR A 142 15.87 13.84 -12.02
C THR A 142 16.85 15.03 -12.03
N GLY A 143 17.97 14.88 -12.75
CA GLY A 143 19.03 15.89 -12.82
C GLY A 143 20.14 15.75 -11.78
N SER A 144 20.07 14.75 -10.88
CA SER A 144 21.22 14.39 -10.04
C SER A 144 22.25 13.59 -10.84
N GLU A 145 23.44 13.39 -10.26
CA GLU A 145 24.51 12.53 -10.81
C GLU A 145 25.07 11.60 -9.73
N PHE A 146 25.37 10.35 -10.09
CA PHE A 146 26.24 9.49 -9.28
C PHE A 146 27.67 9.98 -9.47
N PHE A 147 28.26 10.54 -8.41
CA PHE A 147 29.53 11.24 -8.49
C PHE A 147 30.68 10.45 -7.86
N THR A 148 31.90 10.82 -8.23
CA THR A 148 33.13 10.39 -7.56
C THR A 148 33.68 11.52 -6.71
N ILE A 149 34.36 11.19 -5.62
CA ILE A 149 35.01 12.20 -4.77
C ILE A 149 36.30 12.64 -5.47
N PRO A 150 36.44 13.93 -5.87
CA PRO A 150 37.63 14.40 -6.55
C PRO A 150 38.84 14.41 -5.61
N PRO A 151 40.07 14.25 -6.12
CA PRO A 151 41.29 14.33 -5.31
C PRO A 151 41.52 15.75 -4.79
N GLY A 152 42.24 15.88 -3.68
CA GLY A 152 42.56 17.16 -3.05
C GLY A 152 42.25 17.18 -1.55
N ALA A 153 42.39 18.34 -0.92
CA ALA A 153 41.99 18.57 0.46
C ALA A 153 40.68 19.38 0.51
N SER A 154 39.95 19.28 1.63
CA SER A 154 38.79 20.13 1.96
C SER A 154 37.52 19.92 1.13
N GLN A 155 37.29 18.71 0.58
CA GLN A 155 35.99 18.35 0.01
C GLN A 155 34.90 18.37 1.09
N ARG A 156 33.72 18.87 0.73
CA ARG A 156 32.55 18.92 1.59
C ARG A 156 31.42 18.10 0.97
N LEU A 157 30.85 17.20 1.77
CA LEU A 157 29.63 16.48 1.43
C LEU A 157 28.51 16.99 2.34
N ASP A 158 27.50 17.62 1.74
CA ASP A 158 26.30 18.04 2.45
C ASP A 158 25.22 16.96 2.34
N ILE A 159 24.72 16.51 3.49
CA ILE A 159 23.60 15.57 3.57
C ILE A 159 22.36 16.36 3.97
N VAL A 160 21.42 16.50 3.04
CA VAL A 160 20.17 17.22 3.25
C VAL A 160 19.05 16.20 3.41
N TYR A 161 18.19 16.41 4.39
CA TYR A 161 17.00 15.61 4.63
C TYR A 161 15.75 16.49 4.65
N SER A 162 14.58 15.86 4.50
CA SER A 162 13.30 16.53 4.48
C SER A 162 13.06 17.37 5.73
N ASN A 163 12.42 18.52 5.59
CA ASN A 163 11.96 19.34 6.72
C ASN A 163 10.83 18.68 7.52
N PHE A 164 10.22 17.60 7.00
CA PHE A 164 9.27 16.75 7.73
C PHE A 164 9.96 15.77 8.69
N THR A 165 11.28 15.60 8.59
CA THR A 165 12.04 14.70 9.45
C THR A 165 12.12 15.24 10.88
N THR A 166 11.54 14.53 11.84
CA THR A 166 11.55 14.92 13.27
C THR A 166 12.84 14.55 13.99
N SER A 167 13.57 13.56 13.47
CA SER A 167 14.84 13.08 14.01
C SER A 167 15.80 12.84 12.85
N PRO A 168 17.01 13.43 12.83
CA PRO A 168 17.96 13.25 11.74
C PRO A 168 18.24 11.76 11.47
N PRO A 169 18.39 11.36 10.20
CA PRO A 169 18.74 9.99 9.87
C PRO A 169 20.14 9.67 10.39
N LYS A 170 20.37 8.40 10.74
CA LYS A 170 21.73 7.89 10.96
C LYS A 170 22.42 7.77 9.59
N VAL A 171 23.56 8.42 9.43
CA VAL A 171 24.30 8.40 8.17
C VAL A 171 25.63 7.68 8.34
N GLU A 172 25.92 6.76 7.42
CA GLU A 172 27.20 6.07 7.31
C GLU A 172 27.73 6.27 5.89
N ILE A 173 28.98 6.72 5.77
CA ILE A 173 29.65 6.93 4.49
C ILE A 173 30.84 5.97 4.42
N LYS A 174 30.89 5.18 3.34
CA LYS A 174 32.04 4.34 3.00
C LYS A 174 32.61 4.79 1.67
N TRP A 175 33.91 5.02 1.65
CA TRP A 175 34.65 5.41 0.46
C TRP A 175 36.01 4.71 0.47
N LYS A 176 36.65 4.65 -0.69
CA LYS A 176 37.97 4.06 -0.85
C LYS A 176 38.83 4.98 -1.70
N GLU A 177 40.05 5.24 -1.25
CA GLU A 177 41.04 5.93 -2.07
C GLU A 177 41.36 5.10 -3.32
N ARG A 178 41.31 5.76 -4.47
CA ARG A 178 41.81 5.20 -5.72
C ARG A 178 43.27 5.58 -5.87
N ILE A 179 44.15 4.65 -5.55
CA ILE A 179 45.60 4.77 -5.81
C ILE A 179 45.85 4.18 -7.20
N LEU A 180 46.43 5.00 -8.10
CA LEU A 180 46.86 4.59 -9.44
C LEU A 180 48.35 4.25 -9.44
#